data_AF-A0A075R6E0-F1
#
_entry.id   AF-A0A075R6E0-F1
#
_cell.length_a   1.000
_cell.length_b   1.000
_cell.length_c   1.000
_cell.angle_alpha   90.00
_cell.angle_beta   90.00
_cell.angle_gamma   90.00
#
_symmetry.space_group_name_H-M   'P 1'
#
loop_
_entity.id
_entity.type
_entity.pdbx_description
1 polymer ?
#
loop_
_entity_poly.entity_id
_entity_poly.type
_entity_poly.pdbx_seq_one_letter_code
_entity_poly.pdbx_strand_id
1 'polypeptide(L)'
;MLKAVQVTNTKMKEEFCSLPGPSANRIDSLDESNADTHWMILDKEGVAARCSLWWSNVPAYQDHQVGVIGHYAARNAPAASELLQLCSRELAKKGCTIVIGPMDGNTWGTHRLVTKTKGDLPFFLEPNTPLEWADHFTQDGFEPLSHYISRIVDLDHRDLGEAGQEYEKKRYKQLTQHMNERGIRIRQLDLTRIDEELTRIYELSIRAFHQNFLYTEISENEFLKQYTKIVPYIKPELVLLAEHDDRLVGFMFTLPDVMQAQMGKAVDQVILKTLAVDPDYQGYKIGSFLVKAVYDLAQKLGYQRAINALMIQENRSTRFNANEGYILRDYTLFAKKLEREA
;
A
#
# COMPACT_ATOMS: atom_id res chain seq x y z
N MET A 1 9.37 -33.81 -8.30
CA MET A 1 8.42 -34.08 -7.21
C MET A 1 8.45 -32.85 -6.33
N LEU A 2 7.29 -32.23 -6.12
CA LEU A 2 7.16 -31.07 -5.23
C LEU A 2 7.09 -31.59 -3.78
N LYS A 3 7.74 -30.88 -2.85
CA LYS A 3 7.73 -31.23 -1.43
C LYS A 3 7.37 -30.00 -0.59
N ALA A 4 6.28 -30.09 0.16
CA ALA A 4 5.93 -29.09 1.16
C ALA A 4 6.82 -29.21 2.40
N VAL A 5 7.32 -28.08 2.90
CA VAL A 5 8.19 -27.98 4.08
C VAL A 5 7.75 -26.79 4.93
N GLN A 6 7.50 -27.04 6.21
CA GLN A 6 7.29 -25.98 7.19
C GLN A 6 8.65 -25.41 7.62
N VAL A 7 8.76 -24.08 7.68
CA VAL A 7 9.99 -23.39 8.11
C VAL A 7 10.06 -23.37 9.64
N THR A 8 11.03 -24.07 10.23
CA THR A 8 11.12 -24.24 11.69
C THR A 8 12.46 -23.82 12.30
N ASN A 9 13.46 -23.48 11.48
CA ASN A 9 14.79 -23.10 11.94
C ASN A 9 15.42 -22.05 11.02
N THR A 10 16.52 -21.43 11.46
CA THR A 10 17.20 -20.33 10.77
C THR A 10 17.66 -20.71 9.36
N LYS A 11 18.20 -21.93 9.15
CA LYS A 11 18.61 -22.37 7.81
C LYS A 11 17.44 -22.42 6.84
N MET A 12 16.28 -22.89 7.29
CA MET A 12 15.06 -22.88 6.46
C MET A 12 14.55 -21.46 6.21
N LYS A 13 14.79 -20.49 7.11
CA LYS A 13 14.48 -19.08 6.86
C LYS A 13 15.40 -18.48 5.78
N GLU A 14 16.67 -18.87 5.75
CA GLU A 14 17.59 -18.50 4.66
C GLU A 14 17.09 -19.03 3.31
N GLU A 15 16.70 -20.31 3.27
CA GLU A 15 16.10 -20.92 2.08
C GLU A 15 14.81 -20.21 1.69
N PHE A 16 13.93 -19.88 2.64
CA PHE A 16 12.70 -19.11 2.39
C PHE A 16 13.02 -17.77 1.72
N CYS A 17 13.97 -17.01 2.28
CA CYS A 17 14.35 -15.70 1.76
C CYS A 17 15.09 -15.77 0.40
N SER A 18 15.57 -16.95 -0.03
CA SER A 18 16.31 -17.08 -1.28
C SER A 18 15.43 -16.96 -2.52
N LEU A 19 14.11 -17.21 -2.41
CA LEU A 19 13.15 -16.93 -3.47
C LEU A 19 12.64 -15.49 -3.32
N PRO A 20 13.02 -14.55 -4.21
CA PRO A 20 12.61 -13.16 -4.06
C PRO A 20 11.11 -12.98 -4.25
N GLY A 21 10.52 -12.10 -3.44
CA GLY A 21 9.16 -11.61 -3.56
C GLY A 21 9.09 -10.12 -3.21
N PRO A 22 7.88 -9.54 -3.10
CA PRO A 22 7.71 -8.14 -2.72
C PRO A 22 8.22 -7.81 -1.31
N SER A 23 8.31 -8.82 -0.44
CA SER A 23 8.65 -8.70 0.97
C SER A 23 9.25 -10.00 1.51
N ALA A 24 9.70 -9.94 2.78
CA ALA A 24 10.32 -11.06 3.50
C ALA A 24 11.52 -11.70 2.77
N ASN A 25 12.34 -10.86 2.12
CA ASN A 25 13.56 -11.29 1.43
C ASN A 25 14.78 -11.38 2.35
N ARG A 26 14.59 -11.17 3.66
CA ARG A 26 15.62 -11.24 4.69
C ARG A 26 15.04 -11.80 6.00
N ILE A 27 15.87 -12.50 6.76
CA ILE A 27 15.47 -13.16 8.02
C ILE A 27 14.93 -12.17 9.04
N ASP A 28 15.56 -11.00 9.19
CA ASP A 28 15.10 -9.94 10.10
C ASP A 28 13.66 -9.53 9.79
N SER A 29 13.34 -9.31 8.52
CA SER A 29 11.98 -8.96 8.11
C SER A 29 10.96 -10.09 8.28
N LEU A 30 11.41 -11.35 8.19
CA LEU A 30 10.54 -12.51 8.42
C LEU A 30 10.23 -12.68 9.91
N ASP A 31 11.24 -12.51 10.77
CA ASP A 31 11.12 -12.63 12.23
C ASP A 31 10.26 -11.51 12.83
N GLU A 32 10.31 -10.31 12.24
CA GLU A 32 9.50 -9.16 12.66
C GLU A 32 8.03 -9.24 12.21
N SER A 33 7.67 -10.21 11.37
CA SER A 33 6.36 -10.22 10.70
C SER A 33 5.19 -10.72 11.54
N ASN A 34 5.46 -11.31 12.71
CA ASN A 34 4.46 -11.93 13.58
C ASN A 34 3.56 -12.97 12.86
N ALA A 35 4.05 -13.58 11.78
CA ALA A 35 3.34 -14.68 11.12
C ALA A 35 3.29 -15.91 12.02
N ASP A 36 2.17 -16.62 11.98
CA ASP A 36 1.99 -17.81 12.80
C ASP A 36 2.77 -19.02 12.26
N THR A 37 3.00 -19.08 10.94
CA THR A 37 3.87 -20.09 10.32
C THR A 37 4.35 -19.64 8.94
N HIS A 38 5.43 -20.26 8.47
CA HIS A 38 5.90 -20.11 7.08
C HIS A 38 6.04 -21.47 6.41
N TRP A 39 5.78 -21.50 5.10
CA TRP A 39 5.80 -22.70 4.28
C TRP A 39 6.58 -22.47 2.99
N MET A 40 7.22 -23.53 2.52
CA MET A 40 7.90 -23.60 1.24
C MET A 40 7.47 -24.84 0.46
N ILE A 41 7.43 -24.73 -0.85
CA ILE A 41 7.42 -25.85 -1.78
C ILE A 41 8.81 -25.97 -2.39
N LEU A 42 9.44 -27.13 -2.23
CA LEU A 42 10.74 -27.44 -2.81
C LEU A 42 10.57 -28.29 -4.07
N ASP A 43 11.43 -28.05 -5.06
CA ASP A 43 11.65 -28.94 -6.20
C ASP A 43 13.16 -29.26 -6.36
N LYS A 44 13.58 -29.74 -7.54
CA LYS A 44 14.98 -30.09 -7.81
C LYS A 44 15.92 -28.89 -7.84
N GLU A 45 15.41 -27.69 -8.06
CA GLU A 45 16.17 -26.43 -8.17
C GLU A 45 16.14 -25.61 -6.87
N GLY A 46 15.50 -26.12 -5.81
CA GLY A 46 15.39 -25.47 -4.51
C GLY A 46 13.97 -24.97 -4.22
N VAL A 47 13.84 -23.79 -3.60
CA VAL A 47 12.54 -23.21 -3.25
C VAL A 47 11.81 -22.78 -4.53
N ALA A 48 10.68 -23.43 -4.81
CA ALA A 48 9.83 -23.18 -5.97
C ALA A 48 8.64 -22.26 -5.65
N ALA A 49 8.15 -22.30 -4.41
CA ALA A 49 7.16 -21.36 -3.90
C ALA A 49 7.30 -21.18 -2.38
N ARG A 50 6.84 -20.05 -1.85
CA ARG A 50 6.85 -19.75 -0.42
C ARG A 50 5.68 -18.86 -0.01
N CYS A 51 5.27 -18.96 1.25
CA CYS A 51 4.37 -17.99 1.87
C CYS A 51 4.48 -18.01 3.40
N SER A 52 3.88 -17.01 4.01
CA SER A 52 3.59 -16.95 5.44
C SER A 52 2.08 -16.94 5.66
N LEU A 53 1.65 -17.49 6.80
CA LEU A 53 0.25 -17.54 7.19
C LEU A 53 0.03 -16.82 8.50
N TRP A 54 -1.10 -16.11 8.60
CA TRP A 54 -1.59 -15.51 9.83
C TRP A 54 -3.03 -15.97 10.08
N TRP A 55 -3.36 -16.25 11.33
CA TRP A 55 -4.71 -16.49 11.85
C TRP A 55 -4.91 -15.89 13.25
N SER A 56 -3.82 -15.61 13.99
CA SER A 56 -3.91 -15.07 15.36
C SER A 56 -4.09 -13.55 15.39
N ASN A 57 -3.41 -12.83 14.49
CA ASN A 57 -3.48 -11.38 14.38
C ASN A 57 -3.78 -10.99 12.93
N VAL A 58 -5.08 -10.87 12.62
CA VAL A 58 -5.61 -10.67 11.27
C VAL A 58 -6.73 -9.64 11.30
N PRO A 59 -7.00 -8.94 10.18
CA PRO A 59 -8.10 -8.00 10.11
C PRO A 59 -9.46 -8.72 10.23
N ALA A 60 -10.42 -8.03 10.84
CA ALA A 60 -11.81 -8.48 10.84
C ALA A 60 -12.42 -8.34 9.43
N TYR A 61 -13.21 -9.34 9.03
CA TYR A 61 -13.97 -9.29 7.78
C TYR A 61 -15.31 -10.00 7.96
N GLN A 62 -16.39 -9.22 8.01
CA GLN A 62 -17.76 -9.72 8.18
C GLN A 62 -17.86 -10.64 9.42
N ASP A 63 -18.57 -11.77 9.30
CA ASP A 63 -18.72 -12.81 10.32
C ASP A 63 -17.71 -13.97 10.14
N HIS A 64 -16.70 -13.79 9.28
CA HIS A 64 -15.72 -14.82 8.99
C HIS A 64 -14.59 -14.85 10.03
N GLN A 65 -14.17 -16.08 10.37
CA GLN A 65 -12.83 -16.31 10.91
C GLN A 65 -11.82 -16.22 9.76
N VAL A 66 -10.96 -15.21 9.79
CA VAL A 66 -10.05 -14.87 8.69
C VAL A 66 -8.72 -15.61 8.86
N GLY A 67 -8.26 -16.22 7.77
CA GLY A 67 -6.87 -16.59 7.58
C GLY A 67 -6.24 -15.70 6.51
N VAL A 68 -4.96 -15.42 6.61
CA VAL A 68 -4.24 -14.56 5.66
C VAL A 68 -3.06 -15.30 5.07
N ILE A 69 -2.90 -15.22 3.75
CA ILE A 69 -1.69 -15.62 3.03
C ILE A 69 -0.91 -14.36 2.67
N GLY A 70 0.37 -14.30 3.03
CA GLY A 70 1.28 -13.20 2.70
C GLY A 70 2.68 -13.73 2.44
N HIS A 71 3.64 -12.83 2.22
CA HIS A 71 5.01 -13.15 1.79
C HIS A 71 5.03 -14.15 0.63
N TYR A 72 4.04 -14.04 -0.26
CA TYR A 72 3.85 -14.98 -1.33
C TYR A 72 4.91 -14.76 -2.41
N ALA A 73 5.55 -15.85 -2.83
CA ALA A 73 6.33 -15.87 -4.06
C ALA A 73 6.28 -17.27 -4.69
N ALA A 74 6.23 -17.34 -6.01
CA ALA A 74 6.23 -18.60 -6.75
C ALA A 74 6.99 -18.46 -8.07
N ARG A 75 7.82 -19.46 -8.39
CA ARG A 75 8.56 -19.57 -9.66
C ARG A 75 7.69 -20.14 -10.79
N ASN A 76 6.68 -20.95 -10.47
CA ASN A 76 5.83 -21.59 -11.47
C ASN A 76 4.44 -21.99 -10.91
N ALA A 77 3.49 -22.19 -11.82
CA ALA A 77 2.10 -22.51 -11.49
C ALA A 77 1.91 -23.83 -10.71
N PRO A 78 2.62 -24.94 -11.00
CA PRO A 78 2.48 -26.16 -10.20
C PRO A 78 2.87 -25.97 -8.74
N ALA A 79 3.98 -25.28 -8.46
CA ALA A 79 4.40 -24.98 -7.09
C ALA A 79 3.44 -23.99 -6.39
N ALA A 80 2.93 -23.00 -7.14
CA ALA A 80 1.91 -22.09 -6.64
C ALA A 80 0.62 -22.81 -6.22
N SER A 81 0.10 -23.70 -7.07
CA SER A 81 -1.11 -24.47 -6.78
C SER A 81 -0.94 -25.37 -5.55
N GLU A 82 0.17 -26.12 -5.47
CA GLU A 82 0.47 -26.95 -4.30
C GLU A 82 0.52 -26.11 -3.02
N LEU A 83 1.17 -24.94 -3.07
CA LEU A 83 1.27 -24.03 -1.95
C LEU A 83 -0.11 -23.47 -1.53
N LEU A 84 -0.90 -22.94 -2.45
CA LEU A 84 -2.21 -22.32 -2.14
C LEU A 84 -3.21 -23.34 -1.57
N GLN A 85 -3.21 -24.58 -2.08
CA GLN A 85 -4.02 -25.66 -1.53
C GLN A 85 -3.57 -26.05 -0.12
N LEU A 86 -2.26 -26.14 0.11
CA LEU A 86 -1.71 -26.38 1.44
C LEU A 86 -2.13 -25.27 2.41
N CYS A 87 -2.01 -24.00 2.01
CA CYS A 87 -2.42 -22.85 2.82
C CYS A 87 -3.90 -22.94 3.20
N SER A 88 -4.76 -23.23 2.23
CA SER A 88 -6.21 -23.39 2.44
C SER A 88 -6.51 -24.47 3.48
N ARG A 89 -5.85 -25.64 3.38
CA ARG A 89 -6.00 -26.74 4.35
C ARG A 89 -5.48 -26.37 5.74
N GLU A 90 -4.30 -25.75 5.82
CA GLU A 90 -3.71 -25.37 7.12
C GLU A 90 -4.54 -24.31 7.83
N LEU A 91 -5.05 -23.31 7.11
CA LEU A 91 -5.94 -22.29 7.68
C LEU A 91 -7.30 -22.88 8.09
N ALA A 92 -7.87 -23.82 7.31
CA ALA A 92 -9.09 -24.53 7.69
C ALA A 92 -8.93 -25.29 9.02
N LYS A 93 -7.80 -26.00 9.21
CA LYS A 93 -7.47 -26.67 10.48
C LYS A 93 -7.36 -25.72 11.68
N LYS A 94 -7.07 -24.43 11.44
CA LYS A 94 -7.06 -23.37 12.46
C LYS A 94 -8.43 -22.74 12.69
N GLY A 95 -9.48 -23.26 12.05
CA GLY A 95 -10.85 -22.78 12.18
C GLY A 95 -11.17 -21.56 11.30
N CYS A 96 -10.28 -21.19 10.38
CA CYS A 96 -10.57 -20.13 9.42
C CYS A 96 -11.69 -20.57 8.47
N THR A 97 -12.55 -19.63 8.11
CA THR A 97 -13.68 -19.83 7.19
C THR A 97 -13.52 -19.07 5.87
N ILE A 98 -12.54 -18.16 5.82
CA ILE A 98 -12.12 -17.46 4.61
C ILE A 98 -10.61 -17.27 4.65
N VAL A 99 -9.98 -17.30 3.49
CA VAL A 99 -8.59 -16.91 3.29
C VAL A 99 -8.55 -15.62 2.49
N ILE A 100 -7.78 -14.64 2.93
CA ILE A 100 -7.52 -13.38 2.22
C ILE A 100 -6.04 -13.34 1.82
N GLY A 101 -5.74 -12.97 0.58
CA GLY A 101 -4.35 -12.82 0.16
C GLY A 101 -4.14 -12.39 -1.29
N PRO A 102 -2.89 -12.03 -1.64
CA PRO A 102 -1.76 -11.93 -0.73
C PRO A 102 -1.81 -10.64 0.09
N MET A 103 -1.55 -10.75 1.40
CA MET A 103 -1.46 -9.65 2.35
C MET A 103 -0.50 -10.04 3.48
N ASP A 104 0.49 -9.21 3.76
CA ASP A 104 1.46 -9.46 4.82
C ASP A 104 0.85 -9.08 6.18
N GLY A 105 0.09 -10.01 6.75
CA GLY A 105 -0.64 -9.85 8.02
C GLY A 105 -1.87 -8.94 7.90
N ASN A 106 -1.67 -7.67 7.55
CA ASN A 106 -2.72 -6.65 7.46
C ASN A 106 -2.39 -5.56 6.41
N THR A 107 -3.20 -4.50 6.34
CA THR A 107 -3.07 -3.43 5.34
C THR A 107 -1.88 -2.48 5.53
N TRP A 108 -1.16 -2.55 6.66
CA TRP A 108 0.10 -1.83 6.88
C TRP A 108 1.28 -2.51 6.18
N GLY A 109 1.18 -3.82 5.96
CA GLY A 109 2.13 -4.63 5.20
C GLY A 109 1.88 -4.57 3.69
N THR A 110 2.76 -5.25 2.94
CA THR A 110 2.58 -5.40 1.49
C THR A 110 1.33 -6.24 1.23
N HIS A 111 0.46 -5.75 0.35
CA HIS A 111 -0.76 -6.47 -0.01
C HIS A 111 -1.14 -6.20 -1.45
N ARG A 112 -1.87 -7.19 -1.99
CA ARG A 112 -2.49 -7.23 -3.31
C ARG A 112 -1.50 -7.50 -4.46
N LEU A 113 -2.00 -8.01 -5.58
CA LEU A 113 -1.22 -8.38 -6.77
C LEU A 113 -1.46 -7.39 -7.91
N VAL A 114 -0.43 -7.12 -8.70
CA VAL A 114 -0.59 -6.48 -10.02
C VAL A 114 -1.44 -7.38 -10.91
N THR A 115 -2.56 -6.87 -11.41
CA THR A 115 -3.46 -7.61 -12.31
C THR A 115 -3.52 -7.01 -13.71
N LYS A 116 -3.09 -5.76 -13.89
CA LYS A 116 -2.99 -5.13 -15.20
C LYS A 116 -1.91 -4.06 -15.21
N THR A 117 -1.11 -4.05 -16.27
CA THR A 117 -0.05 -3.07 -16.52
C THR A 117 0.09 -2.87 -18.03
N LYS A 118 0.59 -1.71 -18.47
CA LYS A 118 0.99 -1.47 -19.88
C LYS A 118 2.47 -1.71 -20.13
N GLY A 119 3.19 -2.27 -19.14
CA GLY A 119 4.64 -2.43 -19.20
C GLY A 119 5.42 -1.22 -18.65
N ASP A 120 4.73 -0.26 -18.04
CA ASP A 120 5.38 0.80 -17.29
C ASP A 120 6.23 0.21 -16.15
N LEU A 121 7.33 0.90 -15.83
CA LEU A 121 8.24 0.51 -14.76
C LEU A 121 7.54 0.60 -13.39
N PRO A 122 7.98 -0.21 -12.41
CA PRO A 122 7.48 -0.08 -11.05
C PRO A 122 7.97 1.22 -10.41
N PHE A 123 7.22 1.72 -9.43
CA PHE A 123 7.61 2.88 -8.62
C PHE A 123 7.98 2.46 -7.20
N PHE A 124 8.64 3.36 -6.46
CA PHE A 124 9.06 3.09 -5.09
C PHE A 124 7.87 2.76 -4.16
N LEU A 125 8.00 1.75 -3.30
CA LEU A 125 6.95 1.22 -2.40
C LEU A 125 5.75 0.55 -3.08
N GLU A 126 5.87 0.19 -4.34
CA GLU A 126 4.88 -0.60 -5.05
C GLU A 126 5.01 -2.11 -4.76
N PRO A 127 3.88 -2.86 -4.60
CA PRO A 127 3.88 -4.32 -4.67
C PRO A 127 4.13 -4.78 -6.11
N ASN A 128 5.39 -4.72 -6.57
CA ASN A 128 5.80 -5.10 -7.92
C ASN A 128 5.80 -6.64 -8.07
N THR A 129 4.66 -7.21 -8.47
CA THR A 129 4.48 -8.66 -8.63
C THR A 129 4.34 -9.06 -10.11
N PRO A 130 4.78 -10.27 -10.49
CA PRO A 130 4.45 -10.85 -11.79
C PRO A 130 2.94 -10.95 -12.01
N LEU A 131 2.48 -10.79 -13.25
CA LEU A 131 1.06 -10.85 -13.60
C LEU A 131 0.49 -12.26 -13.40
N GLU A 132 1.29 -13.29 -13.67
CA GLU A 132 0.88 -14.69 -13.54
C GLU A 132 0.52 -15.08 -12.09
N TRP A 133 0.94 -14.30 -11.10
CA TRP A 133 0.55 -14.56 -9.71
C TRP A 133 -0.95 -14.37 -9.51
N ALA A 134 -1.62 -13.48 -10.24
CA ALA A 134 -3.07 -13.35 -10.19
C ALA A 134 -3.78 -14.60 -10.75
N ASP A 135 -3.20 -15.18 -11.80
CA ASP A 135 -3.70 -16.43 -12.39
C ASP A 135 -3.55 -17.60 -11.41
N HIS A 136 -2.45 -17.66 -10.65
CA HIS A 136 -2.25 -18.67 -9.61
C HIS A 136 -3.40 -18.67 -8.57
N PHE A 137 -3.79 -17.49 -8.09
CA PHE A 137 -4.89 -17.35 -7.12
C PHE A 137 -6.23 -17.75 -7.76
N THR A 138 -6.52 -17.23 -8.95
CA THR A 138 -7.78 -17.50 -9.65
C THR A 138 -7.96 -18.98 -9.98
N GLN A 139 -6.90 -19.65 -10.43
CA GLN A 139 -6.90 -21.09 -10.74
C GLN A 139 -7.12 -21.97 -9.51
N ASP A 140 -6.73 -21.51 -8.33
CA ASP A 140 -6.99 -22.20 -7.06
C ASP A 140 -8.33 -21.77 -6.41
N GLY A 141 -9.22 -21.11 -7.15
CA GLY A 141 -10.56 -20.77 -6.69
C GLY A 141 -10.63 -19.57 -5.73
N PHE A 142 -9.61 -18.70 -5.74
CA PHE A 142 -9.73 -17.39 -5.13
C PHE A 142 -10.46 -16.42 -6.06
N GLU A 143 -11.34 -15.60 -5.49
CA GLU A 143 -12.08 -14.56 -6.17
C GLU A 143 -11.56 -13.17 -5.78
N PRO A 144 -11.67 -12.15 -6.65
CA PRO A 144 -11.35 -10.77 -6.27
C PRO A 144 -12.15 -10.32 -5.05
N LEU A 145 -11.44 -9.83 -4.03
CA LEU A 145 -12.01 -9.25 -2.81
C LEU A 145 -12.10 -7.72 -2.89
N SER A 146 -11.06 -7.08 -3.44
CA SER A 146 -11.03 -5.62 -3.62
C SER A 146 -10.06 -5.21 -4.74
N HIS A 147 -10.40 -4.11 -5.42
CA HIS A 147 -9.63 -3.57 -6.55
C HIS A 147 -8.98 -2.24 -6.22
N TYR A 148 -7.78 -2.03 -6.76
CA TYR A 148 -6.99 -0.83 -6.55
C TYR A 148 -6.38 -0.36 -7.86
N ILE A 149 -6.07 0.94 -7.93
CA ILE A 149 -5.38 1.53 -9.07
C ILE A 149 -4.28 2.47 -8.62
N SER A 150 -3.24 2.55 -9.44
CA SER A 150 -2.31 3.67 -9.44
C SER A 150 -2.54 4.48 -10.71
N ARG A 151 -2.60 5.80 -10.58
CA ARG A 151 -2.82 6.72 -11.70
C ARG A 151 -1.68 7.71 -11.77
N ILE A 152 -1.16 7.92 -12.96
CA ILE A 152 -0.18 8.97 -13.21
C ILE A 152 -0.87 10.21 -13.77
N VAL A 153 -0.47 11.37 -13.28
CA VAL A 153 -0.98 12.69 -13.66
C VAL A 153 0.21 13.56 -14.05
N ASP A 154 0.12 14.23 -15.19
CA ASP A 154 1.08 15.24 -15.59
C ASP A 154 0.84 16.51 -14.77
N LEU A 155 1.88 16.97 -14.06
CA LEU A 155 1.82 18.16 -13.22
C LEU A 155 1.86 19.44 -14.06
N ASP A 156 2.38 19.32 -15.28
CA ASP A 156 2.43 20.40 -16.24
C ASP A 156 1.06 20.54 -16.92
N HIS A 157 0.15 21.26 -16.27
CA HIS A 157 -1.21 21.55 -16.73
C HIS A 157 -1.30 22.36 -18.05
N ARG A 158 -0.22 22.47 -18.82
CA ARG A 158 -0.19 23.14 -20.13
C ARG A 158 -1.21 22.57 -21.11
N ASP A 159 -1.48 21.26 -21.03
CA ASP A 159 -2.44 20.59 -21.92
C ASP A 159 -3.91 20.91 -21.62
N LEU A 160 -4.23 21.54 -20.47
CA LEU A 160 -5.61 21.88 -20.08
C LEU A 160 -6.24 23.04 -20.88
N GLY A 161 -5.48 23.68 -21.77
CA GLY A 161 -5.91 24.91 -22.45
C GLY A 161 -6.16 26.08 -21.49
N GLU A 162 -6.39 27.28 -22.02
CA GLU A 162 -6.54 28.49 -21.19
C GLU A 162 -7.72 28.39 -20.20
N ALA A 163 -8.87 27.87 -20.67
CA ALA A 163 -10.08 27.74 -19.84
C ALA A 163 -9.90 26.73 -18.70
N GLY A 164 -9.21 25.61 -18.95
CA GLY A 164 -8.92 24.61 -17.92
C GLY A 164 -7.93 25.12 -16.87
N GLN A 165 -6.89 25.84 -17.31
CA GLN A 165 -5.93 26.49 -16.40
C GLN A 165 -6.60 27.54 -15.49
N GLU A 166 -7.47 28.40 -16.05
CA GLU A 166 -8.19 29.40 -15.26
C GLU A 166 -9.17 28.75 -14.27
N TYR A 167 -9.85 27.67 -14.67
CA TYR A 167 -10.71 26.89 -13.79
C TYR A 167 -9.92 26.31 -12.60
N GLU A 168 -8.79 25.66 -12.86
CA GLU A 168 -7.94 25.07 -11.81
C GLU A 168 -7.38 26.13 -10.85
N LYS A 169 -6.96 27.27 -11.38
CA LYS A 169 -6.49 28.41 -10.58
C LYS A 169 -7.61 28.96 -9.68
N LYS A 170 -8.83 29.11 -10.21
CA LYS A 170 -10.00 29.55 -9.44
C LYS A 170 -10.37 28.55 -8.36
N ARG A 171 -10.36 27.26 -8.69
CA ARG A 171 -10.63 26.16 -7.75
C ARG A 171 -9.61 26.15 -6.60
N TYR A 172 -8.32 26.27 -6.90
CA TYR A 172 -7.28 26.33 -5.87
C TYR A 172 -7.47 27.56 -4.97
N LYS A 173 -7.73 28.74 -5.55
CA LYS A 173 -8.03 29.95 -4.77
C LYS A 173 -9.23 29.77 -3.83
N GLN A 174 -10.29 29.11 -4.28
CA GLN A 174 -11.46 28.82 -3.45
C GLN A 174 -11.13 27.86 -2.30
N LEU A 175 -10.33 26.82 -2.56
CA LEU A 175 -9.89 25.90 -1.52
C LEU A 175 -9.00 26.63 -0.49
N THR A 176 -8.07 27.48 -0.93
CA THR A 176 -7.23 28.29 -0.04
C THR A 176 -8.07 29.22 0.85
N GLN A 177 -9.04 29.92 0.27
CA GLN A 177 -9.97 30.75 1.05
C GLN A 177 -10.75 29.91 2.07
N HIS A 178 -11.23 28.74 1.68
CA HIS A 178 -11.97 27.83 2.54
C HIS A 178 -11.15 27.32 3.73
N MET A 179 -9.84 27.07 3.54
CA MET A 179 -8.90 26.72 4.62
C MET A 179 -8.73 27.90 5.58
N ASN A 180 -8.48 29.10 5.05
CA ASN A 180 -8.26 30.31 5.85
C ASN A 180 -9.49 30.68 6.69
N GLU A 181 -10.69 30.65 6.11
CA GLU A 181 -11.95 30.94 6.81
C GLU A 181 -12.23 29.97 7.97
N ARG A 182 -11.66 28.77 7.92
CA ARG A 182 -11.79 27.73 8.93
C ARG A 182 -10.60 27.66 9.89
N GLY A 183 -9.66 28.60 9.80
CA GLY A 183 -8.47 28.59 10.64
C GLY A 183 -7.54 27.38 10.40
N ILE A 184 -7.65 26.72 9.25
CA ILE A 184 -6.80 25.57 8.92
C ILE A 184 -5.48 26.08 8.35
N ARG A 185 -4.40 25.83 9.09
CA ARG A 185 -3.03 26.13 8.68
C ARG A 185 -2.44 24.95 7.95
N ILE A 186 -1.70 25.21 6.88
CA ILE A 186 -0.96 24.19 6.15
C ILE A 186 0.52 24.46 6.31
N ARG A 187 1.28 23.44 6.70
CA ARG A 187 2.74 23.52 6.82
C ARG A 187 3.41 22.26 6.27
N GLN A 188 4.71 22.36 6.06
CA GLN A 188 5.55 21.24 5.67
C GLN A 188 5.98 20.43 6.91
N LEU A 189 6.39 19.19 6.69
CA LEU A 189 7.00 18.34 7.71
C LEU A 189 8.29 18.97 8.22
N ASP A 190 8.50 18.95 9.54
CA ASP A 190 9.73 19.41 10.17
C ASP A 190 10.64 18.22 10.52
N LEU A 191 11.67 18.01 9.71
CA LEU A 191 12.62 16.92 9.93
C LEU A 191 13.47 17.10 11.21
N THR A 192 13.56 18.32 11.76
CA THR A 192 14.33 18.55 13.00
C THR A 192 13.64 17.98 14.23
N ARG A 193 12.35 17.66 14.13
CA ARG A 193 11.51 17.07 15.18
C ARG A 193 10.77 15.83 14.66
N ILE A 194 11.45 15.03 13.83
CA ILE A 194 10.82 13.92 13.10
C ILE A 194 10.10 12.92 14.00
N ASP A 195 10.64 12.63 15.18
CA ASP A 195 10.00 11.69 16.12
C ASP A 195 8.63 12.23 16.58
N GLU A 196 8.54 13.51 16.95
CA GLU A 196 7.28 14.17 17.32
C GLU A 196 6.30 14.21 16.13
N GLU A 197 6.80 14.51 14.93
CA GLU A 197 5.95 14.55 13.73
C GLU A 197 5.39 13.16 13.38
N LEU A 198 6.21 12.11 13.49
CA LEU A 198 5.77 10.74 13.25
C LEU A 198 4.74 10.28 14.29
N THR A 199 4.89 10.64 15.56
CA THR A 199 3.87 10.39 16.59
C THR A 199 2.56 11.11 16.27
N ARG A 200 2.59 12.39 15.86
CA ARG A 200 1.36 13.12 15.47
C ARG A 200 0.69 12.51 14.23
N ILE A 201 1.48 12.09 13.24
CA ILE A 201 1.00 11.40 12.04
C ILE A 201 0.39 10.03 12.41
N TYR A 202 1.02 9.30 13.33
CA TYR A 202 0.49 8.04 13.86
C TYR A 202 -0.88 8.24 14.48
N GLU A 203 -1.01 9.17 15.43
CA GLU A 203 -2.25 9.46 16.12
C GLU A 203 -3.39 9.81 15.15
N LEU A 204 -3.11 10.66 14.16
CA LEU A 204 -4.08 10.98 13.12
C LEU A 204 -4.39 9.77 12.23
N SER A 205 -3.40 8.94 11.89
CA SER A 205 -3.60 7.75 11.06
C SER A 205 -4.53 6.74 11.72
N ILE A 206 -4.38 6.49 13.03
CA ILE A 206 -5.28 5.62 13.78
C ILE A 206 -6.72 6.16 13.74
N ARG A 207 -6.91 7.46 14.03
CA ARG A 207 -8.24 8.10 13.96
C ARG A 207 -8.83 8.07 12.55
N ALA A 208 -8.03 8.36 11.53
CA ALA A 208 -8.51 8.48 10.15
C ALA A 208 -8.83 7.12 9.51
N PHE A 209 -8.10 6.06 9.89
CA PHE A 209 -8.17 4.76 9.20
C PHE A 209 -8.94 3.69 9.96
N HIS A 210 -9.38 3.91 11.21
CA HIS A 210 -10.08 2.89 12.01
C HIS A 210 -11.33 2.27 11.33
N GLN A 211 -11.97 2.98 10.40
CA GLN A 211 -13.13 2.49 9.63
C GLN A 211 -12.77 1.99 8.22
N ASN A 212 -11.48 1.99 7.86
CA ASN A 212 -11.07 1.52 6.54
C ASN A 212 -11.25 0.01 6.40
N PHE A 213 -11.48 -0.41 5.17
CA PHE A 213 -11.59 -1.80 4.80
C PHE A 213 -10.34 -2.60 5.24
N LEU A 214 -10.55 -3.70 5.95
CA LEU A 214 -9.51 -4.58 6.51
C LEU A 214 -8.48 -3.87 7.41
N TYR A 215 -8.88 -2.76 8.04
CA TYR A 215 -8.01 -2.08 8.98
C TYR A 215 -7.70 -2.97 10.20
N THR A 216 -6.46 -2.92 10.65
CA THR A 216 -6.00 -3.47 11.94
C THR A 216 -5.23 -2.38 12.65
N GLU A 217 -5.45 -2.24 13.95
CA GLU A 217 -4.71 -1.27 14.76
C GLU A 217 -3.23 -1.66 14.80
N ILE A 218 -2.36 -0.68 14.54
CA ILE A 218 -0.90 -0.82 14.61
C ILE A 218 -0.42 -0.14 15.89
N SER A 219 0.55 -0.75 16.57
CA SER A 219 1.18 -0.10 17.72
C SER A 219 2.02 1.09 17.27
N GLU A 220 2.13 2.12 18.12
CA GLU A 220 2.98 3.28 17.83
C GLU A 220 4.42 2.87 17.52
N ASN A 221 4.99 1.96 18.32
CA ASN A 221 6.36 1.48 18.12
C ASN A 221 6.55 0.81 16.75
N GLU A 222 5.60 -0.01 16.30
CA GLU A 222 5.66 -0.65 14.99
C GLU A 222 5.52 0.37 13.85
N PHE A 223 4.61 1.33 13.99
CA PHE A 223 4.45 2.43 13.04
C PHE A 223 5.74 3.25 12.92
N LEU A 224 6.31 3.71 14.04
CA LEU A 224 7.54 4.48 14.06
C LEU A 224 8.68 3.69 13.42
N LYS A 225 8.87 2.42 13.81
CA LYS A 225 9.91 1.55 13.23
C LYS A 225 9.76 1.38 11.71
N GLN A 226 8.54 1.26 11.20
CA GLN A 226 8.29 1.17 9.76
C GLN A 226 8.63 2.48 9.05
N TYR A 227 8.15 3.62 9.56
CA TYR A 227 8.29 4.92 8.89
C TYR A 227 9.69 5.54 9.05
N THR A 228 10.45 5.25 10.11
CA THR A 228 11.85 5.65 10.25
C THR A 228 12.71 5.13 9.08
N LYS A 229 12.43 3.92 8.57
CA LYS A 229 13.13 3.36 7.39
C LYS A 229 12.86 4.18 6.11
N ILE A 230 11.76 4.95 6.07
CA ILE A 230 11.35 5.76 4.92
C ILE A 230 11.89 7.20 5.02
N VAL A 231 12.18 7.70 6.23
CA VAL A 231 12.69 9.07 6.47
C VAL A 231 13.83 9.48 5.53
N PRO A 232 14.85 8.64 5.23
CA PRO A 232 15.93 9.02 4.32
C PRO A 232 15.50 9.37 2.89
N TYR A 233 14.29 8.97 2.47
CA TYR A 233 13.75 9.22 1.14
C TYR A 233 12.75 10.39 1.11
N ILE A 234 12.43 10.99 2.27
CA ILE A 234 11.47 12.08 2.38
C ILE A 234 12.13 13.40 1.94
N LYS A 235 11.40 14.17 1.14
CA LYS A 235 11.62 15.62 1.01
C LYS A 235 10.57 16.34 1.84
N PRO A 236 10.94 17.11 2.89
CA PRO A 236 9.98 17.72 3.81
C PRO A 236 8.95 18.59 3.11
N GLU A 237 9.35 19.23 2.01
CA GLU A 237 8.48 20.08 1.20
C GLU A 237 7.29 19.29 0.64
N LEU A 238 7.47 18.01 0.31
CA LEU A 238 6.42 17.17 -0.29
C LEU A 238 5.45 16.59 0.76
N VAL A 239 5.77 16.68 2.06
CA VAL A 239 4.88 16.19 3.11
C VAL A 239 4.13 17.36 3.72
N LEU A 240 2.84 17.47 3.38
CA LEU A 240 1.98 18.57 3.83
C LEU A 240 1.13 18.15 5.01
N LEU A 241 1.08 19.01 6.03
CA LEU A 241 0.36 18.83 7.28
C LEU A 241 -0.68 19.93 7.42
N ALA A 242 -1.92 19.57 7.71
CA ALA A 242 -3.03 20.47 7.98
C ALA A 242 -3.32 20.51 9.49
N GLU A 243 -3.29 21.70 10.07
CA GLU A 243 -3.47 21.94 11.50
C GLU A 243 -4.66 22.87 11.76
N HIS A 244 -5.44 22.57 12.80
CA HIS A 244 -6.50 23.44 13.33
C HIS A 244 -6.30 23.52 14.84
N ASP A 245 -6.10 24.72 15.38
CA ASP A 245 -5.78 24.95 16.81
C ASP A 245 -4.64 24.04 17.33
N ASP A 246 -3.52 24.01 16.60
CA ASP A 246 -2.30 23.20 16.85
C ASP A 246 -2.49 21.66 16.85
N ARG A 247 -3.71 21.17 16.59
CA ARG A 247 -4.00 19.76 16.36
C ARG A 247 -3.81 19.41 14.88
N LEU A 248 -3.13 18.29 14.61
CA LEU A 248 -3.02 17.74 13.26
C LEU A 248 -4.35 17.09 12.84
N VAL A 249 -4.92 17.58 11.74
CA VAL A 249 -6.27 17.21 11.26
C VAL A 249 -6.27 16.70 9.82
N GLY A 250 -5.13 16.77 9.13
CA GLY A 250 -4.93 16.13 7.84
C GLY A 250 -3.47 16.07 7.47
N PHE A 251 -3.09 15.11 6.62
CA PHE A 251 -1.77 15.10 6.00
C PHE A 251 -1.82 14.48 4.61
N MET A 252 -0.88 14.90 3.76
CA MET A 252 -0.58 14.27 2.49
C MET A 252 0.89 13.86 2.48
N PHE A 253 1.12 12.55 2.58
CA PHE A 253 2.44 11.95 2.54
C PHE A 253 2.85 11.69 1.09
N THR A 254 3.71 12.56 0.57
CA THR A 254 4.24 12.48 -0.80
C THR A 254 5.76 12.36 -0.76
N LEU A 255 6.32 11.54 -1.63
CA LEU A 255 7.75 11.30 -1.71
C LEU A 255 8.23 11.23 -3.16
N PRO A 256 9.51 11.51 -3.45
CA PRO A 256 10.08 11.31 -4.78
C PRO A 256 10.08 9.82 -5.17
N ASP A 257 9.91 9.52 -6.46
CA ASP A 257 10.07 8.15 -6.97
C ASP A 257 11.55 7.77 -7.13
N VAL A 258 12.20 7.45 -6.01
CA VAL A 258 13.63 7.08 -5.99
C VAL A 258 13.94 5.79 -6.75
N MET A 259 12.93 5.01 -7.16
CA MET A 259 13.11 3.85 -8.04
C MET A 259 13.67 4.29 -9.40
N GLN A 260 13.33 5.48 -9.89
CA GLN A 260 13.89 6.00 -11.14
C GLN A 260 15.42 6.11 -11.06
N ALA A 261 15.96 6.60 -9.94
CA ALA A 261 17.40 6.71 -9.73
C ALA A 261 18.08 5.34 -9.69
N GLN A 262 17.44 4.35 -9.04
CA GLN A 262 17.94 2.97 -9.00
C GLN A 262 18.00 2.33 -10.39
N MET A 263 17.18 2.83 -11.32
CA MET A 263 17.17 2.43 -12.74
C MET A 263 18.03 3.35 -13.63
N GLY A 264 18.86 4.22 -13.05
CA GLY A 264 19.76 5.12 -13.79
C GLY A 264 19.05 6.28 -14.49
N LYS A 265 17.84 6.64 -14.06
CA LYS A 265 17.05 7.75 -14.61
C LYS A 265 17.02 8.95 -13.67
N ALA A 266 16.77 10.13 -14.22
CA ALA A 266 16.46 11.31 -13.41
C ALA A 266 15.15 11.09 -12.63
N VAL A 267 15.11 11.56 -11.38
CA VAL A 267 13.91 11.51 -10.54
C VAL A 267 13.05 12.72 -10.88
N ASP A 268 12.04 12.51 -11.72
CA ASP A 268 11.10 13.54 -12.20
C ASP A 268 9.65 13.25 -11.78
N GLN A 269 9.43 12.18 -11.00
CA GLN A 269 8.10 11.81 -10.49
C GLN A 269 8.02 11.89 -8.96
N VAL A 270 6.82 12.20 -8.46
CA VAL A 270 6.45 12.07 -7.05
C VAL A 270 5.34 11.04 -6.87
N ILE A 271 5.28 10.42 -5.70
CA ILE A 271 4.30 9.40 -5.32
C ILE A 271 3.44 9.98 -4.20
N LEU A 272 2.16 10.22 -4.47
CA LEU A 272 1.17 10.56 -3.45
C LEU A 272 0.72 9.25 -2.81
N LYS A 273 1.36 8.91 -1.69
CA LYS A 273 1.27 7.57 -1.10
C LYS A 273 0.11 7.41 -0.11
N THR A 274 -0.11 8.43 0.74
CA THR A 274 -1.13 8.38 1.78
C THR A 274 -1.74 9.75 2.00
N LEU A 275 -3.07 9.83 1.91
CA LEU A 275 -3.86 10.98 2.30
C LEU A 275 -4.71 10.60 3.51
N ALA A 276 -4.63 11.40 4.58
CA ALA A 276 -5.49 11.24 5.75
C ALA A 276 -6.15 12.58 6.10
N VAL A 277 -7.41 12.52 6.51
CA VAL A 277 -8.15 13.64 7.08
C VAL A 277 -8.90 13.10 8.28
N ASP A 278 -8.86 13.85 9.39
CA ASP A 278 -9.57 13.51 10.61
C ASP A 278 -11.09 13.42 10.30
N PRO A 279 -11.79 12.34 10.70
CA PRO A 279 -13.21 12.17 10.39
C PRO A 279 -14.10 13.33 10.86
N ASP A 280 -13.72 14.04 11.93
CA ASP A 280 -14.45 15.21 12.43
C ASP A 280 -14.42 16.40 11.44
N TYR A 281 -13.51 16.36 10.46
CA TYR A 281 -13.31 17.39 9.44
C TYR A 281 -13.86 16.95 8.07
N GLN A 282 -14.73 15.94 8.04
CA GLN A 282 -15.43 15.57 6.81
C GLN A 282 -16.21 16.77 6.26
N GLY A 283 -16.10 16.98 4.95
CA GLY A 283 -16.74 18.10 4.26
C GLY A 283 -15.91 19.39 4.21
N TYR A 284 -14.83 19.51 4.99
CA TYR A 284 -13.97 20.70 5.03
C TYR A 284 -13.03 20.82 3.83
N LYS A 285 -13.07 19.86 2.89
CA LYS A 285 -12.23 19.83 1.68
C LYS A 285 -10.71 19.83 1.92
N ILE A 286 -10.26 19.51 3.13
CA ILE A 286 -8.83 19.42 3.49
C ILE A 286 -8.06 18.52 2.52
N GLY A 287 -8.56 17.30 2.28
CA GLY A 287 -7.88 16.37 1.37
C GLY A 287 -7.79 16.87 -0.07
N SER A 288 -8.83 17.56 -0.55
CA SER A 288 -8.81 18.19 -1.88
C SER A 288 -7.77 19.30 -1.97
N PHE A 289 -7.67 20.11 -0.91
CA PHE A 289 -6.66 21.16 -0.81
C PHE A 289 -5.26 20.55 -0.80
N LEU A 290 -5.00 19.56 0.07
CA LEU A 290 -3.67 18.97 0.23
C LEU A 290 -3.14 18.34 -1.07
N VAL A 291 -3.99 17.63 -1.81
CA VAL A 291 -3.61 17.05 -3.12
C VAL A 291 -3.25 18.15 -4.13
N LYS A 292 -4.06 19.21 -4.23
CA LYS A 292 -3.77 20.30 -5.17
C LYS A 292 -2.51 21.08 -4.77
N ALA A 293 -2.37 21.37 -3.48
CA ALA A 293 -1.20 22.06 -2.94
C ALA A 293 0.09 21.28 -3.19
N VAL A 294 0.09 19.94 -3.04
CA VAL A 294 1.28 19.14 -3.30
C VAL A 294 1.60 19.02 -4.79
N TYR A 295 0.60 19.01 -5.69
CA TYR A 295 0.84 19.08 -7.13
C TYR A 295 1.54 20.38 -7.52
N ASP A 296 0.99 21.53 -7.10
CA ASP A 296 1.57 22.84 -7.37
C ASP A 296 3.01 22.95 -6.81
N LEU A 297 3.25 22.37 -5.63
CA LEU A 297 4.57 22.39 -5.01
C LEU A 297 5.56 21.45 -5.71
N ALA A 298 5.14 20.23 -6.06
CA ALA A 298 5.96 19.29 -6.81
C ALA A 298 6.36 19.88 -8.17
N GLN A 299 5.43 20.53 -8.88
CA GLN A 299 5.73 21.23 -10.13
C GLN A 299 6.79 22.32 -9.95
N LYS A 300 6.66 23.16 -8.91
CA LYS A 300 7.65 24.22 -8.60
C LYS A 300 9.02 23.69 -8.24
N LEU A 301 9.09 22.48 -7.67
CA LEU A 301 10.33 21.77 -7.36
C LEU A 301 10.93 21.05 -8.58
N GLY A 302 10.31 21.16 -9.76
CA GLY A 302 10.82 20.61 -11.02
C GLY A 302 10.35 19.18 -11.32
N TYR A 303 9.43 18.62 -10.53
CA TYR A 303 8.81 17.34 -10.86
C TYR A 303 7.81 17.52 -12.00
N GLN A 304 7.75 16.52 -12.88
CA GLN A 304 6.91 16.55 -14.08
C GLN A 304 5.62 15.77 -13.90
N ARG A 305 5.64 14.68 -13.12
CA ARG A 305 4.50 13.78 -12.96
C ARG A 305 4.27 13.39 -11.51
N ALA A 306 3.03 13.04 -11.20
CA ALA A 306 2.60 12.56 -9.90
C ALA A 306 1.88 11.21 -10.05
N ILE A 307 2.22 10.25 -9.19
CA ILE A 307 1.55 8.96 -9.07
C ILE A 307 0.61 9.03 -7.88
N ASN A 308 -0.69 9.05 -8.13
CA ASN A 308 -1.70 8.77 -7.10
C ASN A 308 -1.71 7.27 -6.86
N ALA A 309 -1.00 6.84 -5.83
CA ALA A 309 -0.63 5.44 -5.68
C ALA A 309 -1.71 4.63 -4.97
N LEU A 310 -1.94 3.42 -5.47
CA LEU A 310 -2.51 2.31 -4.70
C LEU A 310 -3.90 2.59 -4.10
N MET A 311 -4.70 3.41 -4.78
CA MET A 311 -6.02 3.84 -4.33
C MET A 311 -7.04 2.71 -4.52
N ILE A 312 -7.81 2.38 -3.48
CA ILE A 312 -8.92 1.44 -3.60
C ILE A 312 -10.02 2.04 -4.46
N GLN A 313 -10.49 1.31 -5.47
CA GLN A 313 -11.42 1.81 -6.48
C GLN A 313 -12.75 2.29 -5.89
N GLU A 314 -13.21 1.66 -4.81
CA GLU A 314 -14.47 1.95 -4.13
C GLU A 314 -14.44 3.25 -3.29
N ASN A 315 -13.26 3.79 -2.97
CA ASN A 315 -13.15 4.99 -2.13
C ASN A 315 -13.38 6.29 -2.89
N ARG A 316 -13.81 7.33 -2.16
CA ARG A 316 -13.93 8.70 -2.70
C ARG A 316 -12.62 9.25 -3.27
N SER A 317 -11.46 8.72 -2.84
CA SER A 317 -10.14 9.13 -3.33
C SER A 317 -9.97 8.93 -4.84
N THR A 318 -10.60 7.91 -5.45
CA THR A 318 -10.51 7.67 -6.90
C THR A 318 -11.38 8.61 -7.73
N ARG A 319 -12.31 9.33 -7.10
CA ARG A 319 -13.11 10.38 -7.75
C ARG A 319 -12.31 11.69 -7.88
N PHE A 320 -11.25 11.86 -7.09
CA PHE A 320 -10.32 12.97 -7.30
C PHE A 320 -9.53 12.71 -8.59
N ASN A 321 -9.60 13.65 -9.53
CA ASN A 321 -8.85 13.64 -10.78
C ASN A 321 -9.15 12.42 -11.68
N ALA A 322 -10.37 11.83 -11.57
CA ALA A 322 -10.79 10.68 -12.38
C ALA A 322 -10.67 10.92 -13.89
N ASN A 323 -10.74 12.20 -14.30
CA ASN A 323 -10.65 12.65 -15.70
C ASN A 323 -9.24 13.11 -16.11
N GLU A 324 -8.24 13.03 -15.22
CA GLU A 324 -6.88 13.51 -15.50
C GLU A 324 -5.88 12.35 -15.56
N GLY A 325 -4.94 12.40 -16.50
CA GLY A 325 -3.89 11.38 -16.63
C GLY A 325 -4.41 9.99 -17.03
N TYR A 326 -3.61 8.95 -16.76
CA TYR A 326 -3.94 7.57 -17.14
C TYR A 326 -3.72 6.56 -16.00
N ILE A 327 -4.47 5.46 -16.03
CA ILE A 327 -4.27 4.34 -15.10
C ILE A 327 -2.95 3.66 -15.46
N LEU A 328 -1.99 3.76 -14.54
CA LEU A 328 -0.67 3.15 -14.61
C LEU A 328 -0.77 1.64 -14.39
N ARG A 329 -1.54 1.24 -13.39
CA ARG A 329 -1.61 -0.14 -12.94
C ARG A 329 -2.90 -0.44 -12.19
N ASP A 330 -3.44 -1.64 -12.42
CA ASP A 330 -4.54 -2.20 -11.64
C ASP A 330 -3.98 -3.31 -10.74
N TYR A 331 -4.57 -3.41 -9.56
CA TYR A 331 -4.20 -4.42 -8.60
C TYR A 331 -5.43 -5.02 -7.92
N THR A 332 -5.30 -6.27 -7.46
CA THR A 332 -6.40 -7.00 -6.82
C THR A 332 -5.90 -7.72 -5.57
N LEU A 333 -6.65 -7.58 -4.49
CA LEU A 333 -6.57 -8.47 -3.32
C LEU A 333 -7.63 -9.55 -3.49
N PHE A 334 -7.30 -10.81 -3.21
CA PHE A 334 -8.19 -11.94 -3.43
C PHE A 334 -8.66 -12.54 -2.11
N ALA A 335 -9.75 -13.31 -2.18
CA ALA A 335 -10.22 -14.14 -1.09
C ALA A 335 -10.81 -15.47 -1.57
N LYS A 336 -10.79 -16.48 -0.71
CA LYS A 336 -11.38 -17.80 -0.95
C LYS A 336 -12.12 -18.24 0.30
N LYS A 337 -13.40 -18.59 0.17
CA LYS A 337 -14.15 -19.22 1.26
C LYS A 337 -13.64 -20.64 1.46
N LEU A 338 -13.49 -21.03 2.73
CA LEU A 338 -13.10 -22.38 3.10
C LEU A 338 -14.36 -23.17 3.44
N GLU A 339 -14.47 -24.37 2.90
CA GLU A 339 -15.49 -25.31 3.34
C GLU A 339 -15.16 -25.74 4.76
N ARG A 340 -16.16 -25.76 5.64
CA ARG A 340 -16.00 -26.39 6.96
C ARG A 340 -15.87 -27.89 6.71
N GLU A 341 -14.79 -28.50 7.19
CA GLU A 341 -14.78 -29.97 7.32
C GLU A 341 -15.98 -30.35 8.20
N ALA A 342 -16.89 -31.14 7.64
CA ALA A 342 -18.17 -31.50 8.23
C ALA A 342 -18.02 -32.44 9.44
#